data_AF-A0A832S8Z8-F1
#
_entry.id   AF-A0A832S8Z8-F1
#
_cell.length_a   1.000
_cell.length_b   1.000
_cell.length_c   1.000
_cell.angle_alpha   90.00
_cell.angle_beta   90.00
_cell.angle_gamma   90.00
#
_symmetry.space_group_name_H-M   'P 1'
#
loop_
_entity.id
_entity.type
_entity.pdbx_description
1 polymer ?
#
loop_
_entity_poly.entity_id
_entity_poly.type
_entity_poly.pdbx_seq_one_letter_code
_entity_poly.pdbx_strand_id
1 'polypeptide(L)' 'MEEFTVIIEQGEDGIYVASVPELPGYHTQAEMLDELNRRIKEEIELYLEVEAEKGREIT' A
#
# COMPACT_ATOMS: atom_id res chain seq x y z
N MET A 1 3.66 6.65 14.72
CA MET A 1 3.47 5.46 13.87
C MET A 1 2.20 5.75 13.12
N GLU A 2 2.25 5.87 11.79
CA GLU A 2 1.04 6.04 11.00
C GLU A 2 0.36 4.69 10.82
N GLU A 3 -0.97 4.69 10.87
CA GLU A 3 -1.79 3.50 10.69
C GLU A 3 -2.59 3.66 9.40
N PHE A 4 -2.57 2.62 8.56
CA PHE A 4 -3.30 2.57 7.30
C PHE A 4 -4.30 1.43 7.33
N THR A 5 -5.52 1.70 6.87
CA THR A 5 -6.52 0.66 6.67
C THR A 5 -6.28 -0.01 5.33
N VAL A 6 -6.12 -1.33 5.32
CA VAL A 6 -5.97 -2.10 4.09
C VAL A 6 -7.20 -2.97 3.90
N ILE A 7 -7.85 -2.84 2.76
CA ILE A 7 -8.96 -3.70 2.34
C ILE A 7 -8.36 -4.77 1.43
N ILE A 8 -8.52 -6.05 1.81
CA ILE A 8 -8.05 -7.19 1.02
C ILE A 8 -9.26 -7.99 0.54
N GLU A 9 -9.33 -8.21 -0.76
CA GLU A 9 -10.36 -9.02 -1.42
C GLU A 9 -9.67 -10.21 -2.11
N GLN A 10 -10.31 -11.38 -2.07
CA GLN A 10 -9.85 -12.54 -2.83
C GLN A 10 -10.79 -12.76 -4.02
N GLY A 11 -10.23 -12.77 -5.22
CA GLY A 11 -10.96 -13.07 -6.45
C GLY A 11 -11.31 -14.55 -6.58
N GLU A 12 -12.19 -14.85 -7.54
CA GLU A 12 -12.60 -16.24 -7.87
C GLU A 12 -11.44 -17.10 -8.40
N ASP A 13 -10.38 -16.47 -8.92
CA ASP A 13 -9.14 -17.09 -9.37
C ASP A 13 -8.14 -17.37 -8.23
N GLY A 14 -8.49 -17.01 -6.99
CA GLY A 14 -7.64 -17.16 -5.81
C GLY A 14 -6.59 -16.07 -5.63
N ILE A 15 -6.56 -15.05 -6.51
CA ILE A 15 -5.66 -13.91 -6.40
C ILE A 15 -6.18 -12.94 -5.34
N TYR A 16 -5.30 -12.44 -4.49
CA TYR A 16 -5.62 -11.39 -3.53
C TYR A 16 -5.35 -10.02 -4.14
N VAL A 17 -6.27 -9.09 -3.93
CA VAL A 17 -6.14 -7.68 -4.31
C VAL A 17 -6.23 -6.86 -3.03
N ALA A 18 -5.33 -5.90 -2.87
CA ALA A 18 -5.33 -4.95 -1.77
C ALA A 18 -5.54 -3.53 -2.28
N SER A 19 -6.33 -2.77 -1.52
CA SER A 19 -6.50 -1.33 -1.69
C SER A 19 -6.37 -0.61 -0.35
N VAL A 20 -5.92 0.64 -0.39
CA VAL A 20 -5.74 1.50 0.78
C VAL A 20 -6.56 2.78 0.56
N PRO A 21 -7.71 2.96 1.23
CA PRO A 21 -8.59 4.12 1.03
C PRO A 21 -7.89 5.47 1.22
N GLU A 22 -6.92 5.53 2.11
CA GLU A 22 -6.10 6.71 2.41
C GLU A 22 -5.10 7.04 1.28
N LEU A 23 -4.85 6.11 0.35
CA LEU A 23 -3.96 6.25 -0.80
C LEU A 23 -4.77 6.05 -2.10
N PRO A 24 -5.50 7.07 -2.58
CA PRO A 24 -6.34 6.94 -3.76
C PRO A 24 -5.55 6.49 -5.00
N GLY A 25 -5.99 5.39 -5.61
CA GLY A 25 -5.32 4.80 -6.77
C GLY A 25 -4.27 3.73 -6.43
N TYR A 26 -3.92 3.56 -5.14
CA TYR A 26 -3.06 2.46 -4.71
C TYR A 26 -3.81 1.14 -4.74
N HIS A 27 -3.35 0.25 -5.61
CA HIS A 27 -3.83 -1.13 -5.71
C HIS A 27 -2.65 -2.05 -5.97
N THR A 28 -2.59 -3.17 -5.27
CA THR A 28 -1.61 -4.24 -5.52
C THR A 28 -2.28 -5.60 -5.46
N GLN A 29 -1.65 -6.60 -6.05
CA GLN A 29 -2.18 -7.96 -6.09
C GLN A 29 -1.08 -9.00 -5.96
N ALA A 30 -1.41 -10.15 -5.38
CA ALA A 30 -0.52 -11.30 -5.26
C ALA A 30 -1.32 -12.59 -5.05
N GLU A 31 -0.71 -13.74 -5.38
CA GLU A 31 -1.31 -15.06 -5.15
C GLU A 31 -1.23 -15.48 -3.66
N MET A 32 -0.32 -14.87 -2.89
CA MET A 32 -0.10 -15.18 -1.48
C MET A 32 -0.25 -13.95 -0.60
N LEU A 33 -0.91 -14.09 0.55
CA LEU A 33 -1.10 -13.01 1.53
C LEU A 33 0.22 -12.45 2.06
N ASP A 34 1.25 -13.29 2.24
CA ASP A 34 2.56 -12.83 2.72
C ASP A 34 3.25 -11.93 1.70
N GLU A 35 3.16 -12.28 0.41
CA GLU A 35 3.69 -11.45 -0.66
C GLU A 35 2.90 -10.14 -0.80
N LEU A 36 1.58 -10.21 -0.71
CA LEU A 36 0.71 -9.04 -0.72
C LEU A 36 1.08 -8.08 0.41
N ASN A 37 1.20 -8.61 1.63
CA ASN A 37 1.57 -7.85 2.83
C ASN A 37 2.95 -7.19 2.70
N ARG A 38 3.93 -7.87 2.09
CA ARG A 38 5.25 -7.28 1.82
C ARG A 38 5.12 -6.08 0.87
N ARG A 39 4.43 -6.26 -0.26
CA ARG A 39 4.23 -5.19 -1.26
C ARG A 39 3.47 -3.99 -0.67
N ILE A 40 2.44 -4.22 0.13
CA ILE A 40 1.69 -3.16 0.82
C ILE A 40 2.62 -2.32 1.70
N LYS A 41 3.46 -2.96 2.50
CA LYS A 41 4.37 -2.26 3.40
C LYS A 41 5.44 -1.46 2.65
N GLU A 42 6.05 -2.06 1.63
CA GLU A 42 7.08 -1.40 0.81
C GLU A 42 6.52 -0.13 0.13
N GLU A 43 5.29 -0.19 -0.38
CA GLU A 43 4.66 0.94 -1.06
C GLU A 43 4.20 2.05 -0.10
N ILE A 44 3.66 1.68 1.07
CA ILE A 44 3.32 2.66 2.12
C ILE A 44 4.59 3.34 2.63
N GLU A 45 5.68 2.59 2.84
CA GLU A 45 6.96 3.16 3.27
C GLU A 45 7.51 4.15 2.24
N LEU A 46 7.48 3.79 0.95
CA LEU A 46 7.88 4.67 -0.14
C LEU A 46 7.00 5.93 -0.21
N TYR A 47 5.68 5.78 -0.05
CA TYR A 47 4.76 6.92 -0.03
C TYR A 47 5.11 7.90 1.10
N LEU A 48 5.35 7.39 2.32
CA LEU A 48 5.73 8.20 3.46
C LEU A 48 7.08 8.88 3.27
N GLU A 49 8.04 8.20 2.64
CA GLU A 49 9.34 8.78 2.29
C GLU A 49 9.18 9.96 1.33
N VAL A 50 8.43 9.78 0.24
CA VAL A 50 8.15 10.83 -0.76
C VAL A 50 7.41 12.03 -0.15
N GLU A 51 6.39 11.80 0.69
CA GLU A 51 5.68 12.88 1.37
C GLU A 51 6.58 13.63 2.36
N ALA A 52 7.46 12.92 3.07
CA ALA A 52 8.45 13.54 3.94
C ALA A 52 9.49 14.36 3.16
N GLU A 53 9.88 13.94 1.95
CA GLU A 53 10.77 14.70 1.06
C GLU A 53 10.10 15.97 0.50
N LYS A 54 8.85 15.88 0.03
CA LYS A 54 8.10 17.07 -0.43
C LYS A 54 7.94 18.12 0.67
N GLY A 55 7.74 17.69 1.92
CA GLY A 55 7.71 18.58 3.08
C GLY A 55 9.05 19.25 3.40
N ARG A 56 10.17 18.75 2.86
CA ARG A 56 11.53 19.29 3.06
C ARG A 56 11.95 20.28 1.96
N GLU A 57 11.32 20.29 0.79
CA GLU A 57 11.59 21.25 -0.31
C GLU A 57 10.95 22.64 -0.09
N ILE A 58 10.76 23.06 1.16
CA ILE A 58 10.41 24.44 1.52
C ILE A 58 11.59 25.10 2.23
N THR A 59 12.58 25.58 1.47
CA THR A 59 13.46 26.74 1.74
C THR A 59 14.24 27.09 0.48
#